data_AF-A0A956TDJ0-F1
#
_entry.id   AF-A0A956TDJ0-F1
#
_cell.length_a   1.000
_cell.length_b   1.000
_cell.length_c   1.000
_cell.angle_alpha   90.00
_cell.angle_beta   90.00
_cell.angle_gamma   90.00
#
_symmetry.space_group_name_H-M   'P 1'
#
loop_
_entity.id
_entity.type
_entity.pdbx_description
1 polymer ?
#
loop_
_entity_poly.entity_id
_entity_poly.type
_entity_poly.pdbx_seq_one_letter_code
_entity_poly.pdbx_strand_id
1 'polypeptide(L)'
;VGPGYLMANPEYSDEPWSKPDEAVRYLPMQAQPGDFAFFVRNEGVEIQYQHHQFLIIRHASILALIRPDSADIIEQVTNLLR
;
A
#
# COMPACT_ATOMS: atom_id res chain seq x y z
N VAL A 1 6.49 5.54 3.91
CA VAL A 1 5.69 4.31 3.75
C VAL A 1 5.93 3.42 4.97
N GLY A 2 4.88 2.86 5.58
CA GLY A 2 5.02 1.95 6.72
C GLY A 2 5.61 0.60 6.29
N PRO A 3 6.11 -0.21 7.25
CA PRO A 3 6.82 -1.46 6.93
C PRO A 3 5.90 -2.57 6.39
N GLY A 4 4.57 -2.39 6.50
CA GLY A 4 3.57 -3.39 6.15
C GLY A 4 3.37 -4.42 7.27
N TYR A 5 3.17 -5.69 6.95
CA TYR A 5 2.82 -6.71 7.95
C TYR A 5 4.04 -7.41 8.53
N LEU A 6 4.04 -7.64 9.84
CA LEU A 6 4.99 -8.53 10.50
C LEU A 6 4.81 -9.95 9.98
N MET A 7 5.90 -10.58 9.58
CA MET A 7 5.96 -12.01 9.25
C MET A 7 6.94 -12.70 10.20
N ALA A 8 6.58 -13.92 10.60
CA ALA A 8 7.53 -14.80 11.26
C ALA A 8 8.69 -15.07 10.30
N ASN A 9 9.93 -15.03 10.80
CA ASN A 9 11.09 -15.43 10.02
C ASN A 9 11.14 -16.97 9.96
N PRO A 10 10.90 -17.62 8.81
CA PRO A 10 10.94 -19.08 8.72
C PRO A 10 12.37 -19.65 8.82
N GLU A 11 13.39 -18.79 8.68
CA GLU A 11 14.81 -19.14 8.83
C GLU A 11 15.32 -18.88 10.26
N TYR A 12 14.45 -18.46 11.19
CA TYR A 12 14.81 -18.36 12.59
C TYR A 12 15.09 -19.76 13.15
N SER A 13 16.36 -20.02 13.39
CA SER A 13 16.84 -21.24 14.03
C SER A 13 17.58 -20.88 15.31
N ASP A 14 17.25 -21.55 16.42
CA ASP A 14 17.96 -21.42 17.71
C ASP A 14 19.32 -22.17 17.72
N GLU A 15 19.83 -22.57 16.56
CA GLU A 15 21.06 -23.33 16.44
C GLU A 15 22.30 -22.46 16.65
N PRO A 16 23.24 -22.85 17.54
CA PRO A 16 24.34 -22.00 18.01
C PRO A 16 25.40 -21.66 16.95
N TRP A 17 25.33 -22.26 15.77
CA TRP A 17 26.20 -21.99 14.63
C TRP A 17 25.54 -21.13 13.55
N SER A 18 24.22 -20.93 13.62
CA SER A 18 23.52 -19.98 12.75
C SER A 18 23.72 -18.56 13.27
N LYS A 19 23.92 -17.60 12.37
CA LYS A 19 23.99 -16.19 12.79
C LYS A 19 22.62 -15.81 13.36
N PRO A 20 22.55 -14.93 14.37
CA PRO A 20 21.30 -14.30 14.77
C PRO A 20 20.87 -13.35 13.64
N ASP A 21 20.39 -13.90 12.53
CA ASP A 21 19.83 -13.13 11.44
C ASP A 21 18.46 -12.60 11.88
N GLU A 22 18.25 -11.31 11.63
CA GLU A 22 17.13 -10.48 12.09
C GLU A 22 15.84 -11.28 12.32
N ALA A 23 15.43 -11.35 13.58
CA ALA A 23 14.27 -12.11 14.03
C ALA A 23 12.93 -11.61 13.44
N VAL A 24 12.91 -10.46 12.75
CA VAL A 24 11.69 -9.80 12.30
C VAL A 24 11.76 -9.46 10.81
N ARG A 25 10.92 -10.13 10.01
CA ARG A 25 10.73 -9.83 8.59
C ARG A 25 9.41 -9.10 8.39
N TYR A 26 9.38 -8.11 7.50
CA TYR A 26 8.16 -7.38 7.16
C TYR A 26 7.76 -7.66 5.71
N LEU A 27 6.46 -7.91 5.48
CA LEU A 27 5.86 -7.87 4.16
C LEU A 27 5.57 -6.40 3.83
N PRO A 28 6.14 -5.81 2.78
CA PRO A 28 5.95 -4.41 2.46
C PRO A 28 4.48 -4.08 2.14
N MET A 29 4.15 -2.80 2.22
CA MET A 29 2.85 -2.28 1.77
C MET A 29 2.63 -2.55 0.27
N GLN A 30 1.45 -3.06 -0.08
CA GLN A 30 1.06 -3.25 -1.48
C GLN A 30 0.80 -1.93 -2.20
N ALA A 31 0.18 -0.97 -1.49
CA ALA A 31 -0.15 0.36 -2.02
C ALA A 31 1.10 1.24 -2.16
N GLN A 32 1.18 1.95 -3.29
CA GLN A 32 2.22 2.90 -3.62
C GLN A 32 1.60 4.25 -4.02
N PRO A 33 2.33 5.37 -3.88
CA PRO A 33 1.86 6.66 -4.39
C PRO A 33 1.53 6.58 -5.88
N GLY A 34 0.34 7.05 -6.26
CA GLY A 34 -0.16 6.98 -7.64
C GLY A 34 -1.09 5.80 -7.93
N ASP A 35 -1.22 4.84 -7.02
CA ASP A 35 -2.23 3.79 -7.15
C ASP A 35 -3.65 4.37 -6.94
N PHE A 36 -4.60 3.85 -7.71
CA PHE A 36 -6.02 4.04 -7.45
C PHE A 36 -6.54 2.91 -6.56
N ALA A 37 -7.48 3.21 -5.66
CA ALA A 37 -8.00 2.23 -4.71
C ALA A 37 -9.52 2.15 -4.77
N PHE A 38 -10.05 0.91 -4.78
CA PHE A 38 -11.44 0.64 -4.42
C PHE A 38 -11.50 0.31 -2.93
N PHE A 39 -12.41 0.94 -2.20
CA PHE A 39 -12.53 0.77 -0.75
C PHE A 39 -13.97 0.97 -0.27
N VAL A 40 -14.26 0.51 0.94
CA VAL A 40 -15.56 0.73 1.59
C VAL A 40 -15.61 2.14 2.19
N ARG A 41 -16.48 3.02 1.65
CA ARG A 41 -16.56 4.44 2.06
C ARG A 41 -16.80 4.65 3.56
N ASN A 42 -17.66 3.83 4.19
CA ASN A 42 -18.02 3.98 5.60
C ASN A 42 -16.85 3.75 6.58
N GLU A 43 -15.71 3.29 6.06
CA GLU A 43 -14.51 2.95 6.82
C GLU A 43 -13.40 4.01 6.70
N GLY A 44 -13.75 5.18 6.15
CA GLY A 44 -12.84 6.30 5.96
C GLY A 44 -13.04 7.42 6.98
N VAL A 45 -11.93 8.10 7.30
CA VAL A 45 -11.91 9.33 8.10
C VAL A 45 -11.43 10.48 7.23
N GLU A 46 -12.30 11.45 6.99
CA GLU A 46 -11.95 12.67 6.25
C GLU A 46 -11.15 13.63 7.14
N ILE A 47 -10.10 14.21 6.58
CA ILE A 47 -9.28 15.23 7.24
C ILE A 47 -9.01 16.39 6.29
N GLN A 48 -8.75 17.57 6.86
CA GLN A 48 -8.29 18.72 6.11
C GLN A 48 -6.87 19.07 6.57
N TYR A 49 -5.95 19.19 5.62
CA TYR A 49 -4.56 19.57 5.88
C TYR A 49 -4.07 20.52 4.78
N GLN A 50 -3.50 21.66 5.18
CA GLN A 50 -3.01 22.68 4.24
C GLN A 50 -4.02 23.05 3.14
N HIS A 51 -5.28 23.25 3.50
CA HIS A 51 -6.39 23.54 2.55
C HIS A 51 -6.71 22.42 1.55
N HIS A 52 -6.16 21.22 1.72
CA HIS A 52 -6.48 20.04 0.93
C HIS A 52 -7.29 19.04 1.76
N GLN A 53 -8.27 18.40 1.13
CA GLN A 53 -9.04 17.30 1.74
C GLN A 53 -8.33 15.97 1.48
N PHE A 54 -8.20 15.17 2.52
CA PHE A 54 -7.66 13.81 2.44
C PHE A 54 -8.63 12.84 3.10
N LEU A 55 -8.50 11.57 2.74
CA LEU A 55 -9.27 10.48 3.30
C LEU A 55 -8.32 9.40 3.83
N ILE A 56 -8.35 9.16 5.13
CA ILE A 56 -7.62 8.07 5.77
C ILE A 56 -8.50 6.83 5.72
N ILE A 57 -8.02 5.76 5.10
CA ILE A 57 -8.73 4.48 4.97
C ILE A 57 -8.05 3.40 5.81
N ARG A 58 -8.84 2.58 6.52
CA ARG A 58 -8.32 1.37 7.18
C ARG A 58 -7.80 0.40 6.12
N HIS A 59 -6.60 -0.16 6.32
CA HIS A 59 -5.99 -1.06 5.33
C HIS A 59 -6.90 -2.25 4.96
N ALA A 60 -7.61 -2.83 5.93
CA ALA A 60 -8.55 -3.95 5.72
C ALA A 60 -9.80 -3.58 4.89
N SER A 61 -10.06 -2.30 4.68
CA SER A 61 -11.21 -1.79 3.93
C SER A 61 -10.86 -1.49 2.47
N ILE A 62 -9.59 -1.66 2.07
CA ILE A 62 -9.14 -1.62 0.69
C ILE A 62 -9.53 -2.94 0.03
N LEU A 63 -10.33 -2.87 -1.04
CA LEU A 63 -10.82 -4.02 -1.79
C LEU A 63 -9.88 -4.38 -2.93
N ALA A 64 -9.34 -3.36 -3.61
CA ALA A 64 -8.41 -3.53 -4.72
C ALA A 64 -7.57 -2.28 -4.92
N LEU A 65 -6.36 -2.49 -5.45
CA LEU A 65 -5.45 -1.44 -5.90
C LEU A 65 -5.23 -1.61 -7.40
N ILE A 66 -5.35 -0.52 -8.14
CA ILE A 66 -5.05 -0.46 -9.57
C ILE A 66 -3.84 0.45 -9.74
N ARG A 67 -2.77 -0.13 -10.28
CA ARG A 67 -1.59 0.62 -10.70
C ARG A 67 -1.72 0.92 -12.19
N PRO A 68 -2.03 2.16 -12.58
CA PRO A 68 -2.11 2.52 -13.99
C PRO A 68 -0.72 2.46 -14.64
N ASP A 69 -0.65 2.00 -15.89
CA ASP A 69 0.54 2.24 -16.69
C ASP A 69 0.46 3.63 -17.33
N SER A 70 1.63 4.19 -17.59
CA SER A 70 1.88 5.38 -18.41
C SER A 70 1.05 5.39 -19.69
N ALA A 71 0.97 4.24 -20.38
CA ALA A 71 0.21 4.09 -21.61
C ALA A 71 -1.30 4.31 -21.40
N ASP A 72 -1.86 3.75 -20.32
CA ASP A 72 -3.28 3.87 -19.98
C ASP A 72 -3.67 5.32 -19.70
N ILE A 73 -2.79 6.06 -19.01
CA ILE A 73 -3.00 7.47 -18.69
C ILE A 73 -3.01 8.31 -19.97
N ILE A 74 -2.05 8.07 -20.88
CA ILE A 74 -1.97 8.79 -22.15
C ILE A 74 -3.22 8.55 -23.00
N GLU A 75 -3.71 7.30 -23.05
CA GLU A 75 -4.93 6.97 -23.78
C GLU A 75 -6.16 7.68 -23.19
N GLN A 76 -6.33 7.66 -21.86
CA GLN A 76 -7.43 8.34 -21.19
C GLN A 76 -7.43 9.84 -21.46
N VAL A 77 -6.27 10.50 -21.36
CA VAL A 77 -6.14 11.93 -21.64
C VAL A 77 -6.45 12.23 -23.11
N THR A 78 -5.95 11.41 -24.04
CA THR A 78 -6.22 11.57 -25.48
C THR A 78 -7.71 11.44 -25.79
N ASN A 79 -8.40 10.51 -25.14
CA ASN A 79 -9.84 10.31 -25.30
C ASN A 79 -10.68 11.44 -24.67
N LEU A 80 -10.21 12.06 -23.59
CA LEU A 80 -10.85 13.24 -22.98
C LEU A 80 -10.73 14.52 -23.82
N LEU A 81 -9.72 14.59 -24.68
CA LEU A 81 -9.43 15.75 -25.54
C LEU A 81 -10.04 15.65 -26.94
N ARG A 82 -10.70 14.54 -27.26
CA ARG A 82 -11.51 14.36 -28.48
C ARG A 82 -12.97 14.73 -28.21
#